data_AF-A0A939DGI1-F1
#
_entry.id   AF-A0A939DGI1-F1
#
_cell.length_a   1.000
_cell.length_b   1.000
_cell.length_c   1.000
_cell.angle_alpha   90.00
_cell.angle_beta   90.00
_cell.angle_gamma   90.00
#
_symmetry.space_group_name_H-M   'P 1'
#
loop_
_entity.id
_entity.type
_entity.pdbx_description
1 polymer ?
#
loop_
_entity_poly.entity_id
_entity_poly.type
_entity_poly.pdbx_seq_one_letter_code
_entity_poly.pdbx_strand_id
1 'polypeptide(L)'
;MEHSLRARRRYALILAVAGLLVFAVVVAKLEQWFPPGFPDSTTMGAGAGAKLACSGVYLQGRAPDQVVERDLRPFNSPLLARASFSFDAGSQTASAEYYGFFKRTALYRPGLGCTLMIDADRADLLAQAEGIPIPQMPAASAEAWPAGRGAGLADLPAGASKLALEAAIDAAFAEDAPGTTIDTRALVVVQDGRLIAERYAPGFDRESRFLAWSASKSITSALIGTLVTDGELDLDAAAPIPAWRSDDDARGAITLRHLLTMTDGLAFVEHPYGPGNDSTNMLFKEADMAAYTAARPLAHDPGTHWSYSSGTTNLLSQILFDSAGSNLAGLQDFVWSRFFGPAGMHSSVFEVDVSGAQVGSSYFYATARDWARFGLLFLNEGEINGQQLLSPEYVRFAVTPIAQAPEGRYGGQFWLNAGDPQDPGKRFLPDAPRDLFMAAGFNGQFIVVVPSRNTVIVRAGWTNGEAAFDINRHVAAILAALPEVGAETGPAAAPAR
;
A
#
# COMPACT_ATOMS: atom_id res chain seq x y z
N MET A 1 -45.73 -47.26 -45.88
CA MET A 1 -44.59 -47.26 -44.94
C MET A 1 -43.65 -46.06 -45.15
N GLU A 2 -43.34 -45.67 -46.39
CA GLU A 2 -42.45 -44.53 -46.69
C GLU A 2 -42.95 -43.15 -46.22
N HIS A 3 -44.27 -42.91 -46.24
CA HIS A 3 -44.84 -41.64 -45.77
C HIS A 3 -44.60 -41.38 -44.26
N SER A 4 -44.62 -42.44 -43.45
CA SER A 4 -44.36 -42.40 -42.00
C SER A 4 -42.89 -42.10 -41.70
N LEU A 5 -41.96 -42.67 -42.48
CA LEU A 5 -40.52 -42.42 -42.36
C LEU A 5 -40.15 -40.99 -42.75
N ARG A 6 -40.76 -40.42 -43.80
CA ARG A 6 -40.53 -39.02 -44.19
C ARG A 6 -41.07 -38.03 -43.15
N ALA A 7 -42.22 -38.32 -42.55
CA ALA A 7 -42.79 -37.50 -41.48
C ALA A 7 -41.90 -37.52 -40.21
N ARG A 8 -41.40 -38.70 -39.81
CA ARG A 8 -40.47 -38.83 -38.68
C ARG A 8 -39.13 -38.12 -38.92
N ARG A 9 -38.58 -38.21 -40.14
CA ARG A 9 -37.35 -37.47 -40.51
C ARG A 9 -37.56 -35.95 -40.49
N ARG A 10 -38.71 -35.47 -40.95
CA ARG A 10 -39.07 -34.03 -40.87
C ARG A 10 -39.23 -33.55 -39.43
N TYR A 11 -39.88 -34.33 -38.57
CA TYR A 11 -40.00 -34.01 -37.15
C TYR A 11 -38.66 -34.01 -36.42
N ALA A 12 -37.81 -35.00 -36.68
CA ALA A 12 -36.46 -35.04 -36.13
C ALA A 12 -35.61 -33.85 -36.58
N LEU A 13 -35.72 -33.44 -37.85
CA LEU A 13 -35.05 -32.26 -38.38
C LEU A 13 -35.56 -30.97 -37.71
N ILE A 14 -36.87 -30.82 -37.53
CA ILE A 14 -37.46 -29.66 -36.85
C ILE A 14 -36.99 -29.57 -35.40
N LEU A 15 -36.96 -30.70 -34.67
CA LEU A 15 -36.46 -30.73 -33.29
C LEU A 15 -34.96 -30.43 -33.21
N ALA A 16 -34.15 -30.92 -34.15
CA ALA A 16 -32.73 -30.61 -34.22
C ALA A 16 -32.48 -29.12 -34.50
N VAL A 17 -33.23 -28.52 -35.43
CA VAL A 17 -33.15 -27.08 -35.74
C VAL A 17 -33.63 -26.22 -34.57
N ALA A 18 -34.72 -26.61 -33.91
CA ALA A 18 -35.20 -25.93 -32.71
C ALA A 18 -34.20 -26.02 -31.55
N GLY A 19 -33.56 -27.18 -31.35
CA GLY A 19 -32.50 -27.37 -30.37
C GLY A 19 -31.26 -26.51 -30.65
N LEU A 20 -30.85 -26.41 -31.92
CA LEU A 20 -29.76 -25.54 -32.36
C LEU A 20 -30.09 -24.05 -32.17
N LEU A 21 -31.33 -23.63 -32.43
CA LEU A 21 -31.77 -22.25 -32.21
C LEU A 21 -31.81 -21.90 -30.71
N VAL A 22 -32.31 -22.80 -29.86
CA VAL A 22 -32.28 -22.61 -28.40
C VAL A 22 -30.84 -22.56 -27.91
N PHE A 23 -29.99 -23.46 -28.38
CA PHE A 23 -28.56 -23.46 -28.05
C PHE A 23 -27.88 -22.15 -28.49
N ALA A 24 -28.12 -21.68 -29.71
CA ALA A 24 -27.57 -20.42 -30.21
C ALA A 24 -28.07 -19.20 -29.42
N VAL A 25 -29.35 -19.17 -29.02
CA VAL A 25 -29.89 -18.11 -28.14
C VAL A 25 -29.28 -18.18 -26.75
N VAL A 26 -29.11 -19.38 -26.19
CA VAL A 26 -28.44 -19.58 -24.89
C VAL A 26 -26.98 -19.16 -24.96
N VAL A 27 -26.24 -19.53 -26.01
CA VAL A 27 -24.84 -19.12 -26.22
C VAL A 27 -24.74 -17.60 -26.41
N ALA A 28 -25.60 -16.99 -27.24
CA ALA A 28 -25.62 -15.54 -27.43
C ALA A 28 -26.01 -14.79 -26.14
N LYS A 29 -26.92 -15.34 -25.34
CA LYS A 29 -27.25 -14.82 -24.00
C LYS A 29 -26.07 -15.00 -23.04
N LEU A 30 -25.37 -16.13 -23.07
CA LEU A 30 -24.19 -16.39 -22.26
C LEU A 30 -23.04 -15.44 -22.63
N GLU A 31 -22.79 -15.18 -23.92
CA GLU A 31 -21.79 -14.19 -24.36
C GLU A 31 -22.18 -12.75 -23.95
N GLN A 32 -23.47 -12.42 -23.93
CA GLN A 32 -23.95 -11.15 -23.39
C GLN A 32 -23.82 -11.05 -21.86
N TRP A 33 -23.93 -12.17 -21.14
CA TRP A 33 -23.81 -12.24 -19.68
C TRP A 33 -22.35 -12.36 -19.22
N PHE A 34 -21.50 -12.92 -20.09
CA PHE A 34 -20.09 -13.23 -19.85
C PHE A 34 -19.23 -12.73 -21.05
N PRO A 35 -19.10 -11.41 -21.25
CA PRO A 35 -18.26 -10.86 -22.31
C PRO A 35 -16.79 -11.32 -22.17
N PRO A 36 -15.98 -11.26 -23.24
CA PRO A 36 -14.54 -11.54 -23.17
C PRO A 36 -13.87 -10.75 -22.03
N GLY A 37 -13.10 -11.42 -21.18
CA GLY A 37 -12.49 -10.83 -19.98
C GLY A 37 -13.37 -10.85 -18.72
N PHE A 38 -14.64 -11.27 -18.82
CA PHE A 38 -15.52 -11.38 -17.65
C PHE A 38 -14.97 -12.34 -16.58
N PRO A 39 -14.55 -13.58 -16.90
CA PRO A 39 -14.02 -14.50 -15.88
C PRO A 39 -12.78 -13.95 -15.17
N ASP A 40 -11.91 -13.25 -15.90
CA ASP A 40 -10.73 -12.60 -15.33
C ASP A 40 -11.11 -11.46 -14.38
N SER A 41 -12.08 -10.62 -14.79
CA SER A 41 -12.56 -9.51 -14.00
C SER A 41 -13.24 -9.97 -12.70
N THR A 42 -14.07 -11.02 -12.74
CA THR A 42 -14.75 -11.55 -11.55
C THR A 42 -13.79 -12.28 -10.63
N THR A 43 -12.80 -12.99 -11.16
CA THR A 43 -11.74 -13.62 -10.35
C THR A 43 -10.91 -12.58 -9.62
N MET A 44 -10.51 -11.51 -10.31
CA MET A 44 -9.79 -10.38 -9.70
C MET A 44 -10.65 -9.67 -8.65
N GLY A 45 -11.92 -9.38 -8.96
CA GLY A 45 -12.87 -8.80 -8.00
C GLY A 45 -13.12 -9.70 -6.79
N ALA A 46 -13.11 -11.02 -6.95
CA ALA A 46 -13.26 -11.96 -5.85
C ALA A 46 -12.00 -11.96 -4.98
N GLY A 47 -10.81 -11.93 -5.60
CA GLY A 47 -9.53 -11.81 -4.89
C GLY A 47 -9.47 -10.52 -4.05
N ALA A 48 -9.71 -9.37 -4.68
CA ALA A 48 -9.74 -8.08 -3.98
C ALA A 48 -10.77 -8.07 -2.84
N GLY A 49 -11.99 -8.58 -3.10
CA GLY A 49 -13.06 -8.65 -2.12
C GLY A 49 -12.71 -9.52 -0.91
N ALA A 50 -12.22 -10.75 -1.15
CA ALA A 50 -11.86 -11.67 -0.08
C ALA A 50 -10.70 -11.13 0.77
N LYS A 51 -9.68 -10.56 0.10
CA LYS A 51 -8.51 -9.95 0.74
C LYS A 51 -8.91 -8.82 1.69
N LEU A 52 -9.64 -7.82 1.18
CA LEU A 52 -10.05 -6.66 1.95
C LEU A 52 -11.06 -7.02 3.04
N ALA A 53 -11.98 -7.96 2.76
CA ALA A 53 -12.93 -8.47 3.75
C ALA A 53 -12.21 -9.13 4.93
N CYS A 54 -11.23 -10.00 4.65
CA CYS A 54 -10.45 -10.67 5.69
C CYS A 54 -9.69 -9.65 6.55
N SER A 55 -8.95 -8.73 5.93
CA SER A 55 -8.16 -7.74 6.67
C SER A 55 -9.04 -6.80 7.48
N GLY A 56 -10.19 -6.39 6.94
CA GLY A 56 -11.15 -5.56 7.66
C GLY A 56 -11.72 -6.23 8.91
N VAL A 57 -12.09 -7.50 8.82
CA VAL A 57 -12.72 -8.21 9.94
C VAL A 57 -11.69 -8.72 10.95
N TYR A 58 -10.67 -9.45 10.49
CA TYR A 58 -9.79 -10.19 11.39
C TYR A 58 -8.54 -9.42 11.79
N LEU A 59 -7.97 -8.58 10.91
CA LEU A 59 -6.79 -7.77 11.24
C LEU A 59 -7.17 -6.43 11.90
N GLN A 60 -8.18 -5.74 11.38
CA GLN A 60 -8.65 -4.47 11.94
C GLN A 60 -9.70 -4.66 13.05
N GLY A 61 -10.22 -5.87 13.24
CA GLY A 61 -11.17 -6.18 14.32
C GLY A 61 -12.56 -5.55 14.13
N ARG A 62 -12.95 -5.22 12.89
CA ARG A 62 -14.23 -4.57 12.62
C ARG A 62 -15.37 -5.56 12.41
N ALA A 63 -16.59 -5.10 12.66
CA ALA A 63 -17.78 -5.89 12.40
C ALA A 63 -17.94 -6.20 10.89
N PRO A 64 -18.28 -7.44 10.50
CA PRO A 64 -18.38 -7.84 9.08
C PRO A 64 -19.32 -6.98 8.24
N ASP A 65 -20.48 -6.60 8.78
CA ASP A 65 -21.45 -5.72 8.13
C ASP A 65 -20.87 -4.32 7.88
N GLN A 66 -20.15 -3.77 8.85
CA GLN A 66 -19.47 -2.48 8.70
C GLN A 66 -18.38 -2.54 7.63
N VAL A 67 -17.63 -3.64 7.53
CA VAL A 67 -16.61 -3.82 6.47
C VAL A 67 -17.28 -3.88 5.11
N VAL A 68 -18.33 -4.68 4.95
CA VAL A 68 -19.03 -4.81 3.67
C VAL A 68 -19.65 -3.49 3.22
N GLU A 69 -20.43 -2.83 4.08
CA GLU A 69 -21.19 -1.64 3.69
C GLU A 69 -20.34 -0.36 3.60
N ARG A 70 -19.31 -0.20 4.45
CA ARG A 70 -18.49 1.03 4.47
C ARG A 70 -17.22 0.95 3.62
N ASP A 71 -16.69 -0.24 3.36
CA ASP A 71 -15.39 -0.36 2.67
C ASP A 71 -15.53 -1.05 1.32
N LEU A 72 -16.21 -2.19 1.27
CA LEU A 72 -16.22 -3.04 0.07
C LEU A 72 -17.24 -2.60 -0.98
N ARG A 73 -18.48 -2.32 -0.58
CA ARG A 73 -19.52 -1.85 -1.50
C ARG A 73 -19.25 -0.47 -2.11
N PRO A 74 -18.78 0.53 -1.34
CA PRO A 74 -18.45 1.85 -1.91
C PRO A 74 -17.03 1.90 -2.47
N PHE A 75 -16.28 0.78 -2.47
CA PHE A 75 -14.96 0.72 -3.07
C PHE A 75 -15.02 1.16 -4.53
N ASN A 76 -13.90 1.68 -5.04
CA ASN A 76 -13.75 2.20 -6.41
C ASN A 76 -13.75 1.07 -7.47
N SER A 77 -14.61 0.06 -7.32
CA SER A 77 -14.83 -1.05 -8.22
C SER A 77 -16.31 -1.49 -8.20
N PRO A 78 -17.03 -1.40 -9.34
CA PRO A 78 -18.43 -1.86 -9.44
C PRO A 78 -18.58 -3.38 -9.29
N LEU A 79 -17.46 -4.11 -9.31
CA LEU A 79 -17.43 -5.55 -9.04
C LEU A 79 -17.69 -5.80 -7.55
N LEU A 80 -16.97 -5.13 -6.63
CA LEU A 80 -17.13 -5.38 -5.20
C LEU A 80 -18.54 -5.07 -4.67
N ALA A 81 -19.21 -4.07 -5.26
CA ALA A 81 -20.60 -3.75 -4.95
C ALA A 81 -21.59 -4.91 -5.21
N ARG A 82 -21.23 -5.88 -6.06
CA ARG A 82 -22.08 -7.01 -6.47
C ARG A 82 -21.62 -8.37 -5.93
N ALA A 83 -20.48 -8.41 -5.24
CA ALA A 83 -19.97 -9.63 -4.65
C ALA A 83 -20.81 -10.07 -3.44
N SER A 84 -20.92 -11.38 -3.24
CA SER A 84 -21.38 -11.95 -1.98
C SER A 84 -20.19 -12.21 -1.07
N PHE A 85 -20.31 -11.86 0.21
CA PHE A 85 -19.25 -12.03 1.21
C PHE A 85 -19.68 -13.04 2.27
N SER A 86 -18.75 -13.91 2.68
CA SER A 86 -18.95 -14.84 3.80
C SER A 86 -17.72 -14.85 4.70
N PHE A 87 -17.98 -15.09 5.99
CA PHE A 87 -16.98 -15.04 7.05
C PHE A 87 -17.12 -16.28 7.93
N ASP A 88 -16.01 -16.95 8.21
CA ASP A 88 -15.96 -18.08 9.12
C ASP A 88 -14.99 -17.77 10.25
N ALA A 89 -15.55 -17.48 11.43
CA ALA A 89 -14.78 -17.16 12.62
C ALA A 89 -13.94 -18.33 13.14
N GLY A 90 -14.38 -19.58 12.94
CA GLY A 90 -13.68 -20.77 13.40
C GLY A 90 -12.42 -21.05 12.57
N SER A 91 -12.50 -20.85 11.26
CA SER A 91 -11.33 -20.98 10.37
C SER A 91 -10.55 -19.67 10.17
N GLN A 92 -11.08 -18.54 10.65
CA GLN A 92 -10.60 -17.17 10.43
C GLN A 92 -10.42 -16.83 8.95
N THR A 93 -11.43 -17.17 8.16
CA THR A 93 -11.43 -16.93 6.71
C THR A 93 -12.53 -15.97 6.28
N ALA A 94 -12.25 -15.19 5.25
CA ALA A 94 -13.28 -14.43 4.53
C ALA A 94 -13.25 -14.82 3.05
N SER A 95 -14.43 -14.96 2.44
CA SER A 95 -14.57 -15.25 1.02
C SER A 95 -15.39 -14.18 0.32
N ALA A 96 -15.06 -13.91 -0.93
CA ALA A 96 -15.90 -13.16 -1.85
C ALA A 96 -16.22 -14.02 -3.08
N GLU A 97 -17.46 -13.90 -3.56
CA GLU A 97 -17.98 -14.77 -4.60
C GLU A 97 -18.90 -14.02 -5.57
N TYR A 98 -18.80 -14.39 -6.85
CA TYR A 98 -19.76 -13.98 -7.89
C TYR A 98 -20.49 -15.18 -8.46
N TYR A 99 -21.83 -15.08 -8.45
CA TYR A 99 -22.76 -15.98 -9.15
C TYR A 99 -22.66 -17.48 -8.81
N GLY A 100 -22.04 -17.91 -7.70
CA GLY A 100 -21.90 -19.35 -7.39
C GLY A 100 -20.55 -19.96 -7.78
N PHE A 101 -19.72 -19.27 -8.57
CA PHE A 101 -18.62 -19.91 -9.30
C PHE A 101 -17.26 -19.23 -9.14
N PHE A 102 -17.22 -17.90 -9.07
CA PHE A 102 -15.96 -17.17 -8.96
C PHE A 102 -15.69 -16.83 -7.50
N LYS A 103 -15.24 -17.83 -6.74
CA LYS A 103 -14.95 -17.71 -5.32
C LYS A 103 -13.44 -17.56 -5.08
N ARG A 104 -13.07 -16.60 -4.23
CA ARG A 104 -11.74 -16.52 -3.63
C ARG A 104 -11.88 -16.44 -2.12
N THR A 105 -10.87 -16.94 -1.41
CA THR A 105 -10.81 -16.99 0.05
C THR A 105 -9.49 -16.40 0.51
N ALA A 106 -9.53 -15.62 1.58
CA ALA A 106 -8.35 -15.17 2.31
C ALA A 106 -8.37 -15.76 3.73
N LEU A 107 -7.19 -16.09 4.23
CA LEU A 107 -6.96 -16.65 5.56
C LEU A 107 -6.23 -15.63 6.42
N TYR A 108 -6.76 -15.33 7.60
CA TYR A 108 -6.05 -14.57 8.62
C TYR A 108 -5.09 -15.47 9.39
N ARG A 109 -3.87 -14.99 9.60
CA ARG A 109 -2.81 -15.62 10.39
C ARG A 109 -2.27 -14.59 11.39
N PRO A 110 -2.33 -14.84 12.70
CA PRO A 110 -1.82 -13.91 13.71
C PRO A 110 -0.37 -13.48 13.43
N GLY A 111 -0.10 -12.16 13.54
CA GLY A 111 1.23 -11.58 13.23
C GLY A 111 1.52 -11.34 11.75
N LEU A 112 0.79 -12.01 10.84
CA LEU A 112 0.97 -11.91 9.38
C LEU A 112 -0.23 -11.27 8.66
N GLY A 113 -1.35 -11.04 9.37
CA GLY A 113 -2.60 -10.57 8.78
C GLY A 113 -3.19 -11.57 7.78
N CYS A 114 -3.81 -11.09 6.70
CA CYS A 114 -4.56 -11.93 5.77
C CYS A 114 -3.82 -12.21 4.46
N THR A 115 -3.77 -13.48 4.06
CA THR A 115 -3.19 -13.93 2.78
C THR A 115 -4.28 -14.51 1.89
N LEU A 116 -4.28 -14.17 0.60
CA LEU A 116 -5.15 -14.81 -0.39
C LEU A 116 -4.70 -16.24 -0.65
N MET A 117 -5.64 -17.18 -0.58
CA MET A 117 -5.37 -18.60 -0.84
C MET A 117 -5.39 -18.87 -2.34
N ILE A 118 -4.26 -18.59 -3.00
CA ILE A 118 -4.05 -18.85 -4.43
C ILE A 118 -3.02 -19.98 -4.55
N ASP A 119 -3.41 -21.09 -5.18
CA ASP A 119 -2.57 -22.28 -5.36
C ASP A 119 -1.95 -22.84 -4.06
N ALA A 120 -2.55 -22.52 -2.91
CA ALA A 120 -2.21 -23.04 -1.60
C ALA A 120 -3.48 -23.30 -0.80
N ASP A 121 -3.46 -24.36 0.01
CA ASP A 121 -4.55 -24.66 0.91
C ASP A 121 -4.32 -24.05 2.31
N ARG A 122 -5.32 -24.22 3.18
CA ARG A 122 -5.27 -23.66 4.54
C ARG A 122 -4.20 -24.35 5.40
N ALA A 123 -3.99 -25.65 5.22
CA ALA A 123 -3.02 -26.40 6.00
C ALA A 123 -1.60 -25.94 5.67
N ASP A 124 -1.29 -25.72 4.39
CA ASP A 124 0.00 -25.21 3.91
C ASP A 124 0.34 -23.85 4.55
N LEU A 125 -0.60 -22.91 4.48
CA LEU A 125 -0.40 -21.55 5.02
C LEU A 125 -0.29 -21.52 6.56
N LEU A 126 -0.94 -22.44 7.26
CA LEU A 126 -0.82 -22.57 8.70
C LEU A 126 0.50 -23.22 9.11
N ALA A 127 0.96 -24.23 8.36
CA ALA A 127 2.26 -24.85 8.59
C ALA A 127 3.40 -23.84 8.37
N GLN A 128 3.30 -22.99 7.35
CA GLN A 128 4.23 -21.87 7.13
C GLN A 128 4.27 -20.91 8.33
N ALA A 129 3.16 -20.81 9.08
CA ALA A 129 3.00 -19.91 10.21
C ALA A 129 3.38 -20.48 11.57
N GLU A 130 3.82 -21.75 11.61
CA GLU A 130 4.17 -22.42 12.86
C GLU A 130 5.45 -21.82 13.47
N GLY A 131 5.40 -21.53 14.79
CA GLY A 131 6.56 -21.03 15.53
C GLY A 131 6.95 -19.57 15.27
N ILE A 132 6.17 -18.82 14.48
CA ILE A 132 6.43 -17.40 14.25
C ILE A 132 6.18 -16.61 15.55
N PRO A 133 7.10 -15.71 15.97
CA PRO A 133 6.84 -14.81 17.07
C PRO A 133 5.68 -13.87 16.71
N ILE A 134 4.65 -13.83 17.56
CA ILE A 134 3.55 -12.87 17.42
C ILE A 134 3.89 -11.63 18.25
N PRO A 135 4.20 -10.50 17.61
CA PRO A 135 4.56 -9.28 18.31
C PRO A 135 3.40 -8.84 19.20
N GLN A 136 3.69 -8.65 20.48
CA GLN A 136 2.72 -8.12 21.42
C GLN A 136 2.80 -6.60 21.40
N MET A 137 1.66 -5.95 21.23
CA MET A 137 1.58 -4.51 21.49
C MET A 137 1.93 -4.27 22.96
N PRO A 138 2.94 -3.44 23.27
CA PRO A 138 3.20 -3.05 24.65
C PRO A 138 1.93 -2.45 25.24
N ALA A 139 1.68 -2.73 26.52
CA ALA A 139 0.61 -2.07 27.27
C ALA A 139 0.73 -0.55 27.11
N ALA A 140 -0.40 0.15 27.15
CA ALA A 140 -0.39 1.61 27.14
C ALA A 140 0.55 2.11 28.24
N SER A 141 1.59 2.86 27.87
CA SER A 141 2.56 3.42 28.79
C SER A 141 2.19 4.86 29.13
N ALA A 142 2.59 5.31 30.32
CA ALA A 142 2.51 6.72 30.71
C ALA A 142 3.54 7.59 29.97
N GLU A 143 4.56 6.96 29.37
CA GLU A 143 5.59 7.63 28.58
C GLU A 143 4.98 8.30 27.34
N ALA A 144 5.39 9.55 27.09
CA ALA A 144 4.88 10.34 26.00
C ALA A 144 5.28 9.76 24.64
N TRP A 145 4.41 9.90 23.65
CA TRP A 145 4.76 9.69 22.25
C TRP A 145 5.91 10.66 21.86
N PRO A 146 6.91 10.25 21.03
CA PRO A 146 6.98 9.02 20.24
C PRO A 146 7.61 7.81 20.93
N ALA A 147 8.34 7.99 22.04
CA ALA A 147 9.01 6.88 22.74
C ALA A 147 8.00 5.92 23.39
N GLY A 148 6.91 6.47 23.94
CA GLY A 148 5.85 5.71 24.59
C GLY A 148 4.50 5.77 23.89
N ARG A 149 3.47 5.22 24.54
CA ARG A 149 2.09 5.14 24.03
C ARG A 149 1.12 6.07 24.76
N GLY A 150 1.63 7.11 25.41
CA GLY A 150 0.84 8.10 26.13
C GLY A 150 -0.25 8.71 25.25
N ALA A 151 -1.47 8.83 25.80
CA ALA A 151 -2.64 9.29 25.04
C ALA A 151 -2.68 10.80 24.80
N GLY A 152 -1.94 11.60 25.59
CA GLY A 152 -2.01 13.05 25.55
C GLY A 152 -1.40 13.68 24.29
N LEU A 153 -2.04 14.75 23.83
CA LEU A 153 -1.45 15.69 22.87
C LEU A 153 -0.52 16.64 23.63
N ALA A 154 0.56 17.06 22.98
CA ALA A 154 1.38 18.16 23.46
C ALA A 154 0.65 19.49 23.26
N ASP A 155 1.05 20.51 24.05
CA ASP A 155 0.60 21.87 23.81
C ASP A 155 1.01 22.36 22.42
N LEU A 156 0.17 23.19 21.81
CA LEU A 156 0.49 23.83 20.55
C LEU A 156 1.74 24.71 20.72
N PRO A 157 2.65 24.73 19.73
CA PRO A 157 3.82 25.60 19.79
C PRO A 157 3.40 27.07 19.79
N ALA A 158 4.21 27.92 20.40
CA ALA A 158 3.94 29.35 20.44
C ALA A 158 3.83 29.93 19.02
N GLY A 159 2.86 30.84 18.83
CA GLY A 159 2.56 31.39 17.51
C GLY A 159 1.68 30.51 16.62
N ALA A 160 1.38 29.27 17.02
CA ALA A 160 0.37 28.47 16.33
C ALA A 160 -1.03 29.05 16.52
N SER A 161 -1.83 29.04 15.45
CA SER A 161 -3.24 29.42 15.51
C SER A 161 -4.11 28.18 15.69
N LYS A 162 -4.56 27.95 16.94
CA LYS A 162 -5.48 26.84 17.26
C LYS A 162 -6.72 26.84 16.38
N LEU A 163 -7.33 28.01 16.18
CA LEU A 163 -8.54 28.16 15.37
C LEU A 163 -8.29 27.79 13.90
N ALA A 164 -7.17 28.24 13.32
CA ALA A 164 -6.84 27.91 11.94
C ALA A 164 -6.52 26.42 11.77
N LEU A 165 -5.82 25.82 12.74
CA LEU A 165 -5.52 24.39 12.73
C LEU A 165 -6.80 23.56 12.83
N GLU A 166 -7.70 23.89 13.76
CA GLU A 166 -9.00 23.24 13.90
C GLU A 166 -9.83 23.35 12.61
N ALA A 167 -9.87 24.53 11.99
CA ALA A 167 -10.57 24.73 10.72
C ALA A 167 -9.97 23.92 9.55
N ALA A 168 -8.64 23.81 9.48
CA ALA A 168 -7.95 22.99 8.48
C ALA A 168 -8.26 21.49 8.67
N ILE A 169 -8.32 21.03 9.93
CA ILE A 169 -8.71 19.67 10.29
C ILE A 169 -10.19 19.45 9.95
N ASP A 170 -11.08 20.37 10.31
CA ASP A 170 -12.51 20.28 9.98
C ASP A 170 -12.73 20.11 8.49
N ALA A 171 -12.06 20.94 7.68
CA ALA A 171 -12.15 20.87 6.23
C ALA A 171 -11.67 19.51 5.68
N ALA A 172 -10.67 18.88 6.30
CA ALA A 172 -10.17 17.57 5.84
C ALA A 172 -11.17 16.42 6.05
N PHE A 173 -12.18 16.60 6.92
CA PHE A 173 -13.25 15.63 7.20
C PHE A 173 -14.60 16.05 6.59
N ALA A 174 -14.67 17.20 5.93
CA ALA A 174 -15.90 17.71 5.33
C ALA A 174 -16.20 16.99 4.00
N GLU A 175 -17.45 16.60 3.79
CA GLU A 175 -17.93 15.95 2.57
C GLU A 175 -18.61 17.00 1.68
N ASP A 176 -17.81 17.79 0.96
CA ASP A 176 -18.27 19.01 0.29
C ASP A 176 -18.64 18.82 -1.19
N ALA A 177 -18.39 17.64 -1.77
CA ALA A 177 -18.52 17.39 -3.21
C ALA A 177 -19.55 16.28 -3.54
N PRO A 178 -20.66 16.60 -4.22
CA PRO A 178 -21.63 15.60 -4.66
C PRO A 178 -21.02 14.60 -5.66
N GLY A 179 -21.15 13.29 -5.40
CA GLY A 179 -20.74 12.22 -6.32
C GLY A 179 -19.33 11.67 -6.11
N THR A 180 -18.56 12.24 -5.17
CA THR A 180 -17.30 11.69 -4.66
C THR A 180 -17.38 11.63 -3.13
N THR A 181 -16.50 10.85 -2.50
CA THR A 181 -16.41 10.82 -1.03
C THR A 181 -14.98 11.02 -0.59
N ILE A 182 -14.74 11.96 0.31
CA ILE A 182 -13.40 12.21 0.87
C ILE A 182 -13.03 11.08 1.85
N ASP A 183 -13.94 10.67 2.73
CA ASP A 183 -13.78 9.61 3.74
C ASP A 183 -12.41 9.64 4.42
N THR A 184 -12.06 10.78 5.01
CA THR A 184 -10.88 10.87 5.89
C THR A 184 -11.20 10.12 7.19
N ARG A 185 -10.39 9.11 7.51
CA ARG A 185 -10.59 8.23 8.68
C ARG A 185 -9.70 8.58 9.86
N ALA A 186 -8.50 9.07 9.58
CA ALA A 186 -7.62 9.63 10.59
C ALA A 186 -6.80 10.79 10.01
N LEU A 187 -6.51 11.77 10.86
CA LEU A 187 -5.55 12.84 10.61
C LEU A 187 -4.71 13.05 11.87
N VAL A 188 -3.39 13.08 11.72
CA VAL A 188 -2.43 13.33 12.80
C VAL A 188 -1.46 14.41 12.34
N VAL A 189 -1.15 15.36 13.22
CA VAL A 189 -0.16 16.43 12.99
C VAL A 189 0.87 16.41 14.10
N VAL A 190 2.14 16.41 13.69
CA VAL A 190 3.31 16.45 14.55
C VAL A 190 4.15 17.66 14.16
N GLN A 191 4.62 18.42 15.15
CA GLN A 191 5.61 19.47 14.93
C GLN A 191 6.66 19.41 16.05
N ASP A 192 7.93 19.58 15.70
CA ASP A 192 9.06 19.52 16.64
C ASP A 192 9.08 18.23 17.47
N GLY A 193 8.89 17.08 16.80
CA GLY A 193 8.87 15.78 17.46
C GLY A 193 7.67 15.53 18.38
N ARG A 194 6.70 16.46 18.46
CA ARG A 194 5.57 16.41 19.38
C ARG A 194 4.25 16.24 18.63
N LEU A 195 3.43 15.29 19.11
CA LEU A 195 2.07 15.09 18.61
C LEU A 195 1.16 16.24 19.07
N ILE A 196 0.75 17.12 18.16
CA ILE A 196 0.03 18.36 18.52
C ILE A 196 -1.46 18.34 18.14
N ALA A 197 -1.85 17.48 17.20
CA ALA A 197 -3.26 17.28 16.86
C ALA A 197 -3.51 15.87 16.35
N GLU A 198 -4.69 15.33 16.67
CA GLU A 198 -5.21 14.13 16.02
C GLU A 198 -6.75 14.17 15.95
N ARG A 199 -7.31 13.54 14.93
CA ARG A 199 -8.75 13.31 14.79
C ARG A 199 -9.01 11.99 14.09
N TYR A 200 -10.06 11.29 14.52
CA TYR A 200 -10.50 10.02 13.94
C TYR A 200 -11.98 10.11 13.57
N ALA A 201 -12.36 9.51 12.45
CA ALA A 201 -13.75 9.44 12.02
C ALA A 201 -14.57 8.47 12.89
N PRO A 202 -15.92 8.59 12.92
CA PRO A 202 -16.76 7.66 13.65
C PRO A 202 -16.49 6.18 13.30
N GLY A 203 -16.24 5.38 14.34
CA GLY A 203 -15.88 3.96 14.21
C GLY A 203 -14.37 3.69 14.11
N PHE A 204 -13.55 4.74 14.14
CA PHE A 204 -12.10 4.65 14.20
C PHE A 204 -11.56 5.42 15.42
N ASP A 205 -10.39 5.01 15.88
CA ASP A 205 -9.68 5.59 17.01
C ASP A 205 -8.16 5.47 16.83
N ARG A 206 -7.40 5.90 17.85
CA ARG A 206 -5.93 5.85 17.84
C ARG A 206 -5.34 4.43 17.78
N GLU A 207 -6.11 3.40 18.09
CA GLU A 207 -5.68 2.00 18.06
C GLU A 207 -6.05 1.32 16.74
N SER A 208 -6.87 1.99 15.92
CA SER A 208 -7.29 1.51 14.62
C SER A 208 -6.12 1.47 13.64
N ARG A 209 -5.96 0.32 12.97
CA ARG A 209 -4.97 0.13 11.91
C ARG A 209 -5.56 0.52 10.56
N PHE A 210 -4.82 1.30 9.79
CA PHE A 210 -5.22 1.75 8.45
C PHE A 210 -4.38 1.08 7.37
N LEU A 211 -5.06 0.59 6.33
CA LEU A 211 -4.40 0.06 5.13
C LEU A 211 -3.73 1.20 4.38
N ALA A 212 -2.45 1.03 4.07
CA ALA A 212 -1.63 2.08 3.49
C ALA A 212 -1.57 2.09 1.95
N TRP A 213 -1.96 0.99 1.29
CA TRP A 213 -1.75 0.82 -0.15
C TRP A 213 -0.30 1.18 -0.52
N SER A 214 -0.08 1.96 -1.58
CA SER A 214 1.25 2.35 -2.04
C SER A 214 2.12 3.13 -1.05
N ALA A 215 1.58 3.69 0.04
CA ALA A 215 2.44 4.27 1.08
C ALA A 215 3.33 3.19 1.74
N SER A 216 2.95 1.92 1.66
CA SER A 216 3.76 0.76 2.09
C SER A 216 5.13 0.67 1.41
N LYS A 217 5.26 1.21 0.19
CA LYS A 217 6.52 1.19 -0.59
C LYS A 217 7.64 1.92 0.14
N SER A 218 7.32 3.04 0.79
CA SER A 218 8.28 3.83 1.55
C SER A 218 8.75 3.11 2.82
N ILE A 219 7.88 2.30 3.46
CA ILE A 219 8.29 1.41 4.56
C ILE A 219 9.20 0.31 4.03
N THR A 220 8.86 -0.31 2.90
CA THR A 220 9.72 -1.34 2.26
C THR A 220 11.10 -0.78 1.93
N SER A 221 11.16 0.46 1.42
CA SER A 221 12.41 1.20 1.22
C SER A 221 13.17 1.36 2.52
N ALA A 222 12.52 1.73 3.62
CA ALA A 222 13.20 1.85 4.91
C ALA A 222 13.75 0.50 5.42
N LEU A 223 13.00 -0.59 5.28
CA LEU A 223 13.47 -1.93 5.68
C LEU A 223 14.70 -2.37 4.88
N ILE A 224 14.72 -2.11 3.56
CA ILE A 224 15.93 -2.29 2.73
C ILE A 224 17.04 -1.33 3.15
N GLY A 225 16.69 -0.10 3.50
CA GLY A 225 17.62 0.91 3.99
C GLY A 225 18.36 0.50 5.26
N THR A 226 17.74 -0.29 6.13
CA THR A 226 18.40 -0.89 7.29
C THR A 226 19.51 -1.85 6.84
N LEU A 227 19.26 -2.72 5.86
CA LEU A 227 20.28 -3.61 5.29
C LEU A 227 21.42 -2.82 4.62
N VAL A 228 21.10 -1.73 3.92
CA VAL A 228 22.12 -0.85 3.30
C VAL A 228 22.94 -0.11 4.36
N THR A 229 22.28 0.39 5.41
CA THR A 229 22.92 1.08 6.53
C THR A 229 23.89 0.17 7.26
N ASP A 230 23.54 -1.10 7.41
CA ASP A 230 24.36 -2.12 8.07
C ASP A 230 25.42 -2.73 7.14
N GLY A 231 25.49 -2.29 5.88
CA GLY A 231 26.46 -2.74 4.89
C GLY A 231 26.20 -4.15 4.34
N GLU A 232 25.01 -4.71 4.58
CA GLU A 232 24.60 -6.03 4.09
C GLU A 232 24.14 -5.97 2.62
N LEU A 233 23.68 -4.81 2.16
CA LEU A 233 23.35 -4.53 0.77
C LEU A 233 24.05 -3.27 0.28
N ASP A 234 24.38 -3.25 -1.02
CA ASP A 234 24.93 -2.08 -1.71
C ASP A 234 23.93 -1.60 -2.76
N LEU A 235 23.69 -0.28 -2.80
CA LEU A 235 22.80 0.37 -3.77
C LEU A 235 23.25 0.10 -5.20
N ASP A 236 24.55 0.10 -5.47
CA ASP A 236 25.09 0.03 -6.83
C ASP A 236 25.46 -1.41 -7.25
N ALA A 237 25.30 -2.37 -6.34
CA ALA A 237 25.43 -3.79 -6.68
C ALA A 237 24.20 -4.30 -7.44
N ALA A 238 24.40 -5.36 -8.23
CA ALA A 238 23.32 -6.10 -8.86
C ALA A 238 22.31 -6.58 -7.82
N ALA A 239 21.02 -6.39 -8.10
CA ALA A 239 19.96 -6.83 -7.21
C ALA A 239 20.01 -8.38 -7.08
N PRO A 240 20.02 -8.94 -5.86
CA PRO A 240 20.29 -10.36 -5.64
C PRO A 240 19.13 -11.31 -5.99
N ILE A 241 18.35 -11.01 -7.03
CA ILE A 241 17.20 -11.79 -7.48
C ILE A 241 17.67 -13.10 -8.14
N PRO A 242 17.32 -14.28 -7.60
CA PRO A 242 17.81 -15.57 -8.11
C PRO A 242 17.54 -15.80 -9.60
N ALA A 243 16.41 -15.33 -10.10
CA ALA A 243 15.98 -15.52 -11.49
C ALA A 243 16.86 -14.80 -12.53
N TRP A 244 17.71 -13.83 -12.11
CA TRP A 244 18.50 -12.99 -13.02
C TRP A 244 20.00 -13.32 -13.00
N ARG A 245 20.42 -14.37 -12.29
CA ARG A 245 21.84 -14.68 -12.05
C ARG A 245 22.58 -15.30 -13.24
N SER A 246 21.86 -15.67 -14.30
CA SER A 246 22.50 -16.25 -15.49
C SER A 246 23.27 -15.17 -16.25
N ASP A 247 24.51 -15.46 -16.69
CA ASP A 247 25.37 -14.49 -17.37
C ASP A 247 24.74 -13.91 -18.66
N ASP A 248 23.86 -14.69 -19.32
CA ASP A 248 23.14 -14.27 -20.53
C ASP A 248 21.82 -13.51 -20.25
N ASP A 249 21.43 -13.33 -18.98
CA ASP A 249 20.23 -12.57 -18.62
C ASP A 249 20.56 -11.09 -18.40
N ALA A 250 20.13 -10.25 -19.35
CA ALA A 250 20.34 -8.80 -19.28
C ALA A 250 19.73 -8.15 -18.02
N ARG A 251 18.77 -8.79 -17.35
CA ARG A 251 18.22 -8.32 -16.07
C ARG A 251 19.23 -8.39 -14.93
N GLY A 252 20.31 -9.16 -15.06
CA GLY A 252 21.42 -9.18 -14.11
C GLY A 252 22.12 -7.82 -13.92
N ALA A 253 21.91 -6.86 -14.84
CA ALA A 253 22.40 -5.48 -14.74
C ALA A 253 21.49 -4.57 -13.89
N ILE A 254 20.31 -5.02 -13.46
CA ILE A 254 19.44 -4.26 -12.57
C ILE A 254 20.10 -4.20 -11.19
N THR A 255 20.37 -2.99 -10.68
CA THR A 255 20.94 -2.77 -9.34
C THR A 255 19.86 -2.58 -8.29
N LEU A 256 20.24 -2.64 -7.00
CA LEU A 256 19.33 -2.30 -5.91
C LEU A 256 18.81 -0.85 -6.03
N ARG A 257 19.68 0.08 -6.47
CA ARG A 257 19.31 1.47 -6.76
C ARG A 257 18.20 1.51 -7.80
N HIS A 258 18.33 0.78 -8.91
CA HIS A 258 17.31 0.76 -9.96
C HIS A 258 15.94 0.31 -9.44
N LEU A 259 15.89 -0.69 -8.56
CA LEU A 259 14.64 -1.11 -7.93
C LEU A 259 14.08 -0.01 -7.00
N LEU A 260 14.92 0.57 -6.15
CA LEU A 260 14.52 1.62 -5.21
C LEU A 260 14.04 2.89 -5.93
N THR A 261 14.59 3.22 -7.09
CA THR A 261 14.23 4.41 -7.86
C THR A 261 13.20 4.15 -8.96
N MET A 262 12.69 2.91 -9.09
CA MET A 262 11.74 2.51 -10.14
C MET A 262 12.26 2.76 -11.56
N THR A 263 13.52 2.44 -11.78
CA THR A 263 14.21 2.53 -13.07
C THR A 263 14.77 1.18 -13.51
N ASP A 264 14.18 0.07 -13.06
CA ASP A 264 14.63 -1.29 -13.38
C ASP A 264 14.42 -1.69 -14.86
N GLY A 265 13.48 -1.04 -15.56
CA GLY A 265 13.25 -1.24 -16.99
C GLY A 265 12.38 -2.46 -17.33
N LEU A 266 11.78 -3.14 -16.34
CA LEU A 266 10.89 -4.27 -16.58
C LEU A 266 9.59 -3.84 -17.28
N ALA A 267 9.09 -4.71 -18.16
CA ALA A 267 7.79 -4.56 -18.81
C ALA A 267 6.66 -4.87 -17.82
N PHE A 268 6.34 -3.90 -16.96
CA PHE A 268 5.29 -3.99 -15.95
C PHE A 268 4.26 -2.86 -16.11
N VAL A 269 3.00 -3.22 -16.27
CA VAL A 269 1.87 -2.28 -16.42
C VAL A 269 1.19 -2.05 -15.07
N GLU A 270 1.49 -0.91 -14.43
CA GLU A 270 0.84 -0.51 -13.18
C GLU A 270 -0.59 0.00 -13.40
N HIS A 271 -0.77 0.91 -14.38
CA HIS A 271 -2.01 1.65 -14.61
C HIS A 271 -2.52 1.48 -16.05
N PRO A 272 -3.86 1.55 -16.27
CA PRO A 272 -4.91 1.77 -15.27
C PRO A 272 -5.09 0.58 -14.33
N TYR A 273 -5.74 0.74 -13.17
CA TYR A 273 -6.09 -0.42 -12.35
C TYR A 273 -7.31 -1.11 -12.95
N GLY A 274 -7.11 -2.27 -13.58
CA GLY A 274 -8.19 -3.01 -14.23
C GLY A 274 -7.78 -4.41 -14.68
N PRO A 275 -8.75 -5.28 -14.98
CA PRO A 275 -8.49 -6.65 -15.40
C PRO A 275 -7.49 -6.70 -16.56
N GLY A 276 -6.47 -7.56 -16.44
CA GLY A 276 -5.45 -7.75 -17.47
C GLY A 276 -4.15 -6.96 -17.23
N ASN A 277 -4.14 -5.94 -16.35
CA ASN A 277 -2.93 -5.20 -16.01
C ASN A 277 -2.11 -5.93 -14.95
N ASP A 278 -0.78 -5.82 -15.05
CA ASP A 278 0.16 -6.58 -14.22
C ASP A 278 -0.06 -6.34 -12.72
N SER A 279 -0.30 -5.09 -12.29
CA SER A 279 -0.56 -4.76 -10.88
C SER A 279 -1.75 -5.52 -10.28
N THR A 280 -2.88 -5.54 -10.97
CA THR A 280 -4.10 -6.21 -10.47
C THR A 280 -4.05 -7.72 -10.64
N ASN A 281 -3.40 -8.24 -11.68
CA ASN A 281 -3.15 -9.66 -11.83
C ASN A 281 -2.25 -10.14 -10.68
N MET A 282 -1.10 -9.49 -10.50
CA MET A 282 -0.16 -9.79 -9.43
C MET A 282 -0.84 -9.83 -8.05
N LEU A 283 -1.55 -8.75 -7.67
CA LEU A 283 -2.11 -8.63 -6.33
C LEU A 283 -3.25 -9.62 -6.03
N PHE A 284 -4.00 -10.06 -7.03
CA PHE A 284 -5.27 -10.77 -6.82
C PHE A 284 -5.38 -12.14 -7.50
N LYS A 285 -4.40 -12.52 -8.33
CA LYS A 285 -4.40 -13.77 -9.10
C LYS A 285 -3.12 -14.59 -8.96
N GLU A 286 -2.04 -14.02 -8.45
CA GLU A 286 -0.76 -14.71 -8.33
C GLU A 286 -0.46 -15.10 -6.87
N ALA A 287 0.13 -16.28 -6.68
CA ALA A 287 0.55 -16.79 -5.37
C ALA A 287 1.87 -16.15 -4.89
N ASP A 288 2.78 -15.88 -5.84
CA ASP A 288 4.09 -15.29 -5.62
C ASP A 288 4.24 -14.03 -6.50
N MET A 289 4.10 -12.88 -5.86
CA MET A 289 4.05 -11.59 -6.53
C MET A 289 5.44 -11.13 -7.01
N ALA A 290 6.49 -11.55 -6.30
CA ALA A 290 7.86 -11.24 -6.67
C ALA A 290 8.30 -12.08 -7.88
N ALA A 291 8.02 -13.38 -7.89
CA ALA A 291 8.31 -14.25 -9.03
C ALA A 291 7.55 -13.83 -10.29
N TYR A 292 6.27 -13.44 -10.15
CA TYR A 292 5.48 -12.89 -11.26
C TYR A 292 6.15 -11.68 -11.92
N THR A 293 6.71 -10.79 -11.09
CA THR A 293 7.42 -9.59 -11.54
C THR A 293 8.80 -9.92 -12.09
N ALA A 294 9.56 -10.79 -11.42
CA ALA A 294 10.90 -11.18 -11.84
C ALA A 294 10.91 -11.85 -13.22
N ALA A 295 9.79 -12.49 -13.60
CA ALA A 295 9.59 -13.09 -14.92
C ALA A 295 9.34 -12.09 -16.05
N ARG A 296 9.05 -10.82 -15.76
CA ARG A 296 8.84 -9.80 -16.82
C ARG A 296 10.14 -9.61 -17.64
N PRO A 297 10.03 -9.44 -18.97
CA PRO A 297 11.18 -9.06 -19.78
C PRO A 297 11.56 -7.59 -19.56
N LEU A 298 12.74 -7.18 -19.99
CA LEU A 298 13.09 -5.76 -20.09
C LEU A 298 12.31 -5.10 -21.24
N ALA A 299 11.69 -3.96 -20.95
CA ALA A 299 11.19 -3.01 -21.95
C ALA A 299 12.20 -1.89 -22.23
N HIS A 300 13.07 -1.60 -21.26
CA HIS A 300 14.08 -0.55 -21.32
C HIS A 300 15.37 -1.02 -20.64
N ASP A 301 16.50 -0.38 -21.00
CA ASP A 301 17.76 -0.63 -20.31
C ASP A 301 17.68 -0.14 -18.85
N PRO A 302 18.19 -0.91 -17.87
CA PRO A 302 18.17 -0.50 -16.46
C PRO A 302 18.81 0.88 -16.25
N GLY A 303 18.14 1.73 -15.48
CA GLY A 303 18.56 3.10 -15.15
C GLY A 303 18.14 4.18 -16.16
N THR A 304 17.57 3.81 -17.32
CA THR A 304 17.29 4.76 -18.40
C THR A 304 15.86 5.31 -18.42
N HIS A 305 14.91 4.59 -17.84
CA HIS A 305 13.49 4.93 -17.88
C HIS A 305 12.86 4.78 -16.49
N TRP A 306 12.09 5.78 -16.07
CA TRP A 306 11.31 5.69 -14.84
C TRP A 306 9.91 5.17 -15.14
N SER A 307 9.49 4.11 -14.46
CA SER A 307 8.14 3.56 -14.55
C SER A 307 7.66 3.15 -13.16
N TYR A 308 6.62 3.81 -12.67
CA TYR A 308 6.05 3.48 -11.36
C TYR A 308 5.49 2.05 -11.36
N SER A 309 5.94 1.21 -10.42
CA SER A 309 5.68 -0.24 -10.44
C SER A 309 5.54 -0.81 -9.03
N SER A 310 4.37 -1.38 -8.72
CA SER A 310 4.15 -2.16 -7.51
C SER A 310 4.94 -3.48 -7.54
N GLY A 311 5.14 -4.07 -8.72
CA GLY A 311 5.95 -5.27 -8.86
C GLY A 311 7.40 -5.05 -8.43
N THR A 312 7.99 -3.91 -8.82
CA THR A 312 9.36 -3.54 -8.45
C THR A 312 9.54 -3.49 -6.93
N THR A 313 8.56 -2.95 -6.20
CA THR A 313 8.60 -2.97 -4.72
C THR A 313 8.46 -4.39 -4.15
N ASN A 314 7.70 -5.28 -4.77
CA ASN A 314 7.59 -6.67 -4.30
C ASN A 314 8.88 -7.47 -4.56
N LEU A 315 9.69 -7.09 -5.55
CA LEU A 315 11.07 -7.60 -5.68
C LEU A 315 11.96 -7.15 -4.52
N LEU A 316 11.85 -5.91 -4.06
CA LEU A 316 12.53 -5.46 -2.83
C LEU A 316 12.06 -6.28 -1.62
N SER A 317 10.77 -6.60 -1.55
CA SER A 317 10.23 -7.44 -0.47
C SER A 317 10.79 -8.86 -0.48
N GLN A 318 11.01 -9.43 -1.67
CA GLN A 318 11.70 -10.72 -1.82
C GLN A 318 13.16 -10.64 -1.36
N ILE A 319 13.89 -9.58 -1.73
CA ILE A 319 15.28 -9.36 -1.28
C ILE A 319 15.33 -9.31 0.25
N LEU A 320 14.40 -8.60 0.88
CA LEU A 320 14.27 -8.54 2.35
C LEU A 320 13.99 -9.94 2.94
N PHE A 321 13.03 -10.67 2.37
CA PHE A 321 12.67 -12.02 2.82
C PHE A 321 13.86 -12.99 2.74
N ASP A 322 14.61 -12.95 1.64
CA ASP A 322 15.80 -13.78 1.44
C ASP A 322 16.94 -13.39 2.39
N SER A 323 17.15 -12.09 2.61
CA SER A 323 18.14 -11.58 3.58
C SER A 323 17.79 -11.98 5.02
N ALA A 324 16.50 -12.15 5.32
CA ALA A 324 16.00 -12.65 6.59
C ALA A 324 15.95 -14.19 6.69
N GLY A 325 16.54 -14.91 5.72
CA GLY A 325 16.67 -16.37 5.74
C GLY A 325 15.52 -17.14 5.09
N SER A 326 14.73 -16.49 4.22
CA SER A 326 13.65 -17.08 3.40
C SER A 326 12.62 -17.87 4.21
N ASN A 327 12.31 -17.41 5.42
CA ASN A 327 11.26 -17.98 6.25
C ASN A 327 10.59 -16.90 7.10
N LEU A 328 9.32 -17.13 7.48
CA LEU A 328 8.51 -16.11 8.15
C LEU A 328 8.98 -15.79 9.57
N ALA A 329 9.58 -16.75 10.29
CA ALA A 329 10.12 -16.49 11.62
C ALA A 329 11.32 -15.52 11.54
N GLY A 330 12.24 -15.75 10.60
CA GLY A 330 13.37 -14.86 10.33
C GLY A 330 12.95 -13.49 9.84
N LEU A 331 11.96 -13.41 8.93
CA LEU A 331 11.38 -12.15 8.50
C LEU A 331 10.78 -11.36 9.67
N GLN A 332 10.00 -12.01 10.54
CA GLN A 332 9.40 -11.35 11.70
C GLN A 332 10.46 -10.91 12.71
N ASP A 333 11.46 -11.75 12.99
CA ASP A 333 12.59 -11.37 13.85
C ASP A 333 13.31 -10.14 13.30
N PHE A 334 13.63 -10.13 12.00
CA PHE A 334 14.25 -8.98 11.33
C PHE A 334 13.43 -7.70 11.53
N VAL A 335 12.17 -7.69 11.09
CA VAL A 335 11.40 -6.44 11.03
C VAL A 335 11.08 -5.90 12.43
N TRP A 336 10.98 -6.77 13.44
CA TRP A 336 10.71 -6.34 14.81
C TRP A 336 11.94 -5.94 15.60
N SER A 337 13.02 -6.73 15.51
CA SER A 337 14.24 -6.45 16.26
C SER A 337 14.99 -5.24 15.70
N ARG A 338 15.02 -5.07 14.37
CA ARG A 338 15.81 -4.03 13.71
C ARG A 338 15.04 -2.77 13.37
N PHE A 339 13.72 -2.84 13.21
CA PHE A 339 12.93 -1.69 12.73
C PHE A 339 11.72 -1.34 13.61
N PHE A 340 10.63 -2.11 13.59
CA PHE A 340 9.37 -1.72 14.23
C PHE A 340 9.46 -1.59 15.75
N GLY A 341 10.22 -2.47 16.41
CA GLY A 341 10.48 -2.40 17.85
C GLY A 341 11.21 -1.11 18.22
N PRO A 342 12.44 -0.88 17.71
CA PRO A 342 13.21 0.34 17.96
C PRO A 342 12.47 1.64 17.56
N ALA A 343 11.73 1.62 16.45
CA ALA A 343 10.96 2.76 15.99
C ALA A 343 9.71 3.06 16.86
N GLY A 344 9.32 2.14 17.75
CA GLY A 344 8.10 2.25 18.55
C GLY A 344 6.82 2.01 17.75
N MET A 345 6.92 1.42 16.55
CA MET A 345 5.82 1.19 15.62
C MET A 345 5.09 -0.13 15.91
N HIS A 346 4.59 -0.28 17.13
CA HIS A 346 4.12 -1.56 17.66
C HIS A 346 2.79 -2.08 17.06
N SER A 347 2.06 -1.27 16.29
CA SER A 347 0.84 -1.72 15.62
C SER A 347 1.10 -2.30 14.22
N SER A 348 2.32 -2.24 13.73
CA SER A 348 2.70 -2.59 12.36
C SER A 348 2.40 -4.04 12.00
N VAL A 349 1.74 -4.25 10.87
CA VAL A 349 1.56 -5.57 10.25
C VAL A 349 1.79 -5.43 8.75
N PHE A 350 2.74 -6.21 8.22
CA PHE A 350 2.87 -6.47 6.80
C PHE A 350 2.19 -7.79 6.48
N GLU A 351 1.22 -7.75 5.57
CA GLU A 351 0.66 -8.98 5.05
C GLU A 351 1.56 -9.56 3.96
N VAL A 352 1.62 -10.89 3.94
CA VAL A 352 2.46 -11.66 3.02
C VAL A 352 1.60 -12.35 1.97
N ASP A 353 2.19 -12.60 0.80
CA ASP A 353 1.60 -13.49 -0.19
C ASP A 353 1.82 -14.97 0.19
N VAL A 354 1.56 -15.90 -0.73
CA VAL A 354 1.68 -17.34 -0.45
C VAL A 354 3.16 -17.77 -0.32
N SER A 355 4.08 -17.09 -1.01
CA SER A 355 5.52 -17.36 -0.91
C SER A 355 6.08 -17.07 0.49
N GLY A 356 5.41 -16.16 1.22
CA GLY A 356 5.84 -15.66 2.53
C GLY A 356 6.55 -14.30 2.45
N ALA A 357 6.87 -13.81 1.25
CA ALA A 357 7.34 -12.45 1.08
C ALA A 357 6.21 -11.44 1.39
N GLN A 358 6.59 -10.30 1.97
CA GLN A 358 5.65 -9.22 2.24
C GLN A 358 5.12 -8.65 0.92
N VAL A 359 3.85 -8.28 0.89
CA VAL A 359 3.30 -7.48 -0.21
C VAL A 359 3.64 -6.01 0.04
N GLY A 360 4.94 -5.70 -0.04
CA GLY A 360 5.53 -4.40 0.32
C GLY A 360 5.00 -3.25 -0.53
N SER A 361 4.44 -3.55 -1.70
CA SER A 361 3.79 -2.56 -2.54
C SER A 361 2.49 -1.99 -1.98
N SER A 362 1.81 -2.70 -1.06
CA SER A 362 0.38 -2.43 -0.78
C SER A 362 -0.13 -2.76 0.63
N TYR A 363 0.23 -3.89 1.23
CA TYR A 363 -0.49 -4.43 2.38
C TYR A 363 0.21 -4.21 3.72
N PHE A 364 0.58 -2.96 3.98
CA PHE A 364 0.98 -2.51 5.30
C PHE A 364 -0.19 -1.90 6.07
N TYR A 365 -0.26 -2.24 7.35
CA TYR A 365 -1.26 -1.75 8.29
C TYR A 365 -0.58 -1.21 9.53
N ALA A 366 -0.90 0.03 9.89
CA ALA A 366 -0.45 0.63 11.14
C ALA A 366 -1.44 1.71 11.60
N THR A 367 -1.35 2.09 12.88
CA THR A 367 -2.06 3.26 13.40
C THR A 367 -1.54 4.55 12.79
N ALA A 368 -2.35 5.61 12.79
CA ALA A 368 -1.91 6.92 12.31
C ALA A 368 -0.70 7.46 13.10
N ARG A 369 -0.60 7.14 14.40
CA ARG A 369 0.54 7.51 15.24
C ARG A 369 1.83 6.75 14.88
N ASP A 370 1.75 5.49 14.47
CA ASP A 370 2.92 4.73 14.01
C ASP A 370 3.37 5.20 12.62
N TRP A 371 2.44 5.56 11.75
CA TRP A 371 2.78 6.28 10.51
C TRP A 371 3.45 7.63 10.77
N ALA A 372 3.06 8.32 11.83
CA ALA A 372 3.70 9.58 12.22
C ALA A 372 5.13 9.35 12.77
N ARG A 373 5.39 8.22 13.46
CA ARG A 373 6.75 7.79 13.85
C ARG A 373 7.61 7.53 12.63
N PHE A 374 7.07 6.85 11.62
CA PHE A 374 7.77 6.66 10.35
C PHE A 374 8.14 7.99 9.68
N GLY A 375 7.20 8.95 9.67
CA GLY A 375 7.50 10.31 9.19
C GLY A 375 8.59 11.00 10.02
N LEU A 376 8.56 10.87 11.35
CA LEU A 376 9.59 11.42 12.24
C LEU A 376 10.97 10.80 12.02
N LEU A 377 11.04 9.50 11.77
CA LEU A 377 12.28 8.81 11.45
C LEU A 377 12.97 9.46 10.25
N PHE A 378 12.23 9.72 9.17
CA PHE A 378 12.78 10.39 7.98
C PHE A 378 13.03 11.88 8.19
N LEU A 379 12.19 12.56 8.98
CA LEU A 379 12.40 13.96 9.35
C LEU A 379 13.72 14.16 10.10
N ASN A 380 14.07 13.19 10.96
CA ASN A 380 15.27 13.19 11.79
C ASN A 380 16.42 12.38 11.16
N GLU A 381 16.49 12.34 9.82
CA GLU A 381 17.60 11.73 9.08
C GLU A 381 17.92 10.28 9.48
N GLY A 382 16.89 9.51 9.86
CA GLY A 382 17.01 8.10 10.20
C GLY A 382 17.14 7.80 11.68
N GLU A 383 17.05 8.82 12.56
CA GLU A 383 17.05 8.65 14.00
C GLU A 383 15.62 8.73 14.60
N ILE A 384 15.29 7.80 15.49
CA ILE A 384 14.10 7.91 16.33
C ILE A 384 14.35 7.25 17.68
N ASN A 385 13.82 7.82 18.76
CA ASN A 385 13.98 7.30 20.13
C ASN A 385 15.46 7.07 20.53
N GLY A 386 16.38 7.90 20.02
CA GLY A 386 17.83 7.77 20.26
C GLY A 386 18.48 6.58 19.56
N GLN A 387 17.82 5.98 18.56
CA GLN A 387 18.34 4.88 17.74
C GLN A 387 18.44 5.34 16.29
N GLN A 388 19.63 5.17 15.68
CA GLN A 388 19.85 5.40 14.26
C GLN A 388 19.47 4.13 13.48
N LEU A 389 18.29 4.11 12.86
CA LEU A 389 17.79 2.92 12.13
C LEU A 389 18.16 2.96 10.64
N LEU A 390 18.41 4.16 10.11
CA LEU A 390 18.85 4.40 8.74
C LEU A 390 19.99 5.39 8.77
N SER A 391 21.01 5.23 7.92
CA SER A 391 22.05 6.26 7.78
C SER A 391 21.46 7.56 7.20
N PRO A 392 21.96 8.74 7.62
CA PRO A 392 21.62 10.01 6.96
C PRO A 392 21.86 9.99 5.45
N GLU A 393 22.89 9.27 5.00
CA GLU A 393 23.20 9.03 3.59
C GLU A 393 22.06 8.30 2.87
N TYR A 394 21.53 7.24 3.47
CA TYR A 394 20.40 6.50 2.90
C TYR A 394 19.14 7.35 2.85
N VAL A 395 18.83 8.10 3.93
CA VAL A 395 17.66 8.98 3.96
C VAL A 395 17.76 10.04 2.87
N ARG A 396 18.92 10.69 2.72
CA ARG A 396 19.17 11.65 1.63
C ARG A 396 18.97 11.00 0.26
N PHE A 397 19.50 9.80 0.03
CA PHE A 397 19.26 9.07 -1.22
C PHE A 397 17.77 8.86 -1.48
N ALA A 398 17.01 8.39 -0.47
CA ALA A 398 15.61 8.05 -0.61
C ALA A 398 14.73 9.26 -0.98
N VAL A 399 15.09 10.48 -0.53
CA VAL A 399 14.32 11.70 -0.77
C VAL A 399 14.95 12.65 -1.80
N THR A 400 15.99 12.20 -2.51
CA THR A 400 16.61 12.97 -3.61
C THR A 400 15.90 12.68 -4.93
N PRO A 401 15.52 13.71 -5.72
CA PRO A 401 14.90 13.50 -7.02
C PRO A 401 15.87 12.85 -8.01
N ILE A 402 15.39 11.86 -8.74
CA ILE A 402 16.12 11.29 -9.87
C ILE A 402 15.80 12.03 -11.17
N ALA A 403 16.75 12.07 -12.10
CA ALA A 403 16.59 12.80 -13.37
C ALA A 403 15.53 12.18 -14.29
N GLN A 404 15.29 10.87 -14.18
CA GLN A 404 14.36 10.10 -15.00
C GLN A 404 12.90 10.30 -14.57
N ALA A 405 12.67 10.70 -13.31
CA ALA A 405 11.32 10.91 -12.80
C ALA A 405 10.77 12.25 -13.34
N PRO A 406 9.58 12.25 -13.97
CA PRO A 406 8.96 13.47 -14.47
C PRO A 406 8.84 14.54 -13.39
N GLU A 407 9.24 15.76 -13.75
CA GLU A 407 9.21 16.95 -12.88
C GLU A 407 9.90 16.75 -11.52
N GLY A 408 10.90 15.86 -11.44
CA GLY A 408 11.62 15.58 -10.19
C GLY A 408 10.73 15.03 -9.07
N ARG A 409 9.61 14.39 -9.41
CA ARG A 409 8.56 14.00 -8.44
C ARG A 409 8.83 12.69 -7.69
N TYR A 410 9.95 12.01 -7.93
CA TYR A 410 10.21 10.70 -7.33
C TYR A 410 11.67 10.51 -6.91
N GLY A 411 11.86 9.77 -5.82
CA GLY A 411 13.16 9.34 -5.29
C GLY A 411 13.21 7.82 -5.02
N GLY A 412 13.84 7.42 -3.91
CA GLY A 412 13.93 6.04 -3.46
C GLY A 412 12.64 5.55 -2.76
N GLN A 413 11.58 5.34 -3.54
CA GLN A 413 10.23 4.97 -3.10
C GLN A 413 9.41 6.09 -2.39
N PHE A 414 9.74 7.36 -2.64
CA PHE A 414 9.01 8.53 -2.11
C PHE A 414 8.57 9.47 -3.23
N TRP A 415 7.40 10.08 -3.06
CA TRP A 415 6.97 11.22 -3.87
C TRP A 415 7.58 12.51 -3.34
N LEU A 416 8.03 13.38 -4.23
CA LEU A 416 8.78 14.58 -3.90
C LEU A 416 8.08 15.84 -4.41
N ASN A 417 8.19 16.93 -3.66
CA ASN A 417 7.75 18.26 -4.07
C ASN A 417 8.91 19.13 -4.63
N ALA A 418 9.99 18.48 -5.06
CA ALA A 418 11.24 19.14 -5.47
C ALA A 418 11.07 20.05 -6.70
N GLY A 419 10.09 19.74 -7.56
CA GLY A 419 9.76 20.46 -8.77
C GLY A 419 10.63 20.13 -9.97
N ASP A 420 10.21 20.61 -11.14
CA ASP A 420 10.91 20.34 -12.39
C ASP A 420 12.37 20.82 -12.35
N PRO A 421 13.35 19.99 -12.74
CA PRO A 421 14.76 20.38 -12.74
C PRO A 421 15.08 21.63 -13.57
N GLN A 422 14.29 21.90 -14.62
CA GLN A 422 14.40 23.07 -15.50
C GLN A 422 13.49 24.23 -15.06
N ASP A 423 12.44 23.95 -14.29
CA ASP A 423 11.50 24.94 -13.76
C ASP A 423 11.07 24.58 -12.32
N PRO A 424 11.90 24.86 -11.29
CA PRO A 424 11.64 24.42 -9.92
C PRO A 424 10.36 24.98 -9.29
N GLY A 425 9.71 25.96 -9.92
CA GLY A 425 8.40 26.48 -9.53
C GLY A 425 7.25 25.53 -9.86
N LYS A 426 7.42 24.64 -10.86
CA LYS A 426 6.44 23.60 -11.21
C LYS A 426 6.57 22.43 -10.26
N ARG A 427 5.70 22.42 -9.25
CA ARG A 427 5.70 21.43 -8.17
C ARG A 427 4.35 20.73 -8.10
N PHE A 428 4.37 19.52 -7.53
CA PHE A 428 3.15 18.73 -7.33
C PHE A 428 2.18 19.42 -6.35
N LEU A 429 2.72 19.97 -5.25
CA LEU A 429 2.01 20.75 -4.24
C LEU A 429 2.59 22.18 -4.22
N PRO A 430 2.15 23.07 -5.14
CA PRO A 430 2.74 24.38 -5.32
C PRO A 430 2.59 25.33 -4.12
N ASP A 431 1.64 25.10 -3.22
CA ASP A 431 1.44 25.92 -2.02
C ASP A 431 2.17 25.37 -0.79
N ALA A 432 2.87 24.23 -0.92
CA ALA A 432 3.68 23.63 0.13
C ALA A 432 5.18 23.88 -0.10
N PRO A 433 6.05 23.73 0.92
CA PRO A 433 7.51 23.85 0.76
C PRO A 433 8.11 22.86 -0.24
N ARG A 434 9.23 23.25 -0.86
CA ARG A 434 9.90 22.46 -1.93
C ARG A 434 10.56 21.19 -1.41
N ASP A 435 11.00 21.22 -0.16
CA ASP A 435 11.64 20.11 0.53
C ASP A 435 10.63 19.10 1.10
N LEU A 436 9.34 19.30 0.87
CA LEU A 436 8.31 18.31 1.19
C LEU A 436 8.54 17.03 0.39
N PHE A 437 8.47 15.90 1.09
CA PHE A 437 8.37 14.57 0.50
C PHE A 437 7.28 13.77 1.22
N MET A 438 6.79 12.70 0.58
CA MET A 438 5.72 11.90 1.16
C MET A 438 5.70 10.45 0.69
N ALA A 439 5.24 9.59 1.59
CA ALA A 439 4.66 8.30 1.22
C ALA A 439 3.18 8.52 0.85
N ALA A 440 2.76 8.04 -0.32
CA ALA A 440 1.38 8.21 -0.79
C ALA A 440 0.77 6.90 -1.29
N GLY A 441 -0.48 6.67 -0.92
CA GLY A 441 -1.25 5.47 -1.20
C GLY A 441 -2.61 5.75 -1.83
N PHE A 442 -3.12 4.77 -2.56
CA PHE A 442 -4.47 4.76 -3.12
C PHE A 442 -5.53 5.09 -2.06
N ASN A 443 -6.63 5.72 -2.49
CA ASN A 443 -7.68 6.25 -1.60
C ASN A 443 -7.19 7.29 -0.57
N GLY A 444 -6.06 7.94 -0.84
CA GLY A 444 -5.60 9.12 -0.13
C GLY A 444 -4.91 8.82 1.21
N GLN A 445 -4.06 7.80 1.24
CA GLN A 445 -3.11 7.61 2.34
C GLN A 445 -1.94 8.56 2.13
N PHE A 446 -1.67 9.46 3.07
CA PHE A 446 -0.56 10.42 2.94
C PHE A 446 0.22 10.49 4.24
N ILE A 447 1.54 10.33 4.13
CA ILE A 447 2.49 10.62 5.20
C ILE A 447 3.42 11.69 4.65
N VAL A 448 3.10 12.93 4.97
CA VAL A 448 3.77 14.13 4.47
C VAL A 448 4.81 14.56 5.48
N VAL A 449 6.04 14.75 5.02
CA VAL A 449 7.17 15.22 5.83
C VAL A 449 7.65 16.54 5.25
N VAL A 450 7.80 17.55 6.11
CA VAL A 450 8.21 18.90 5.70
C VAL A 450 9.39 19.35 6.57
N PRO A 451 10.63 19.08 6.15
CA PRO A 451 11.84 19.36 6.94
C PRO A 451 11.96 20.82 7.40
N SER A 452 11.75 21.77 6.48
CA SER A 452 11.77 23.22 6.74
C SER A 452 10.73 23.70 7.73
N ARG A 453 9.73 22.87 8.05
CA ARG A 453 8.66 23.14 9.02
C ARG A 453 8.77 22.28 10.28
N ASN A 454 9.71 21.33 10.31
CA ASN A 454 9.84 20.29 11.32
C ASN A 454 8.49 19.60 11.59
N THR A 455 7.74 19.33 10.50
CA THR A 455 6.33 18.89 10.56
C THR A 455 6.15 17.55 9.86
N VAL A 456 5.34 16.68 10.48
CA VAL A 456 4.78 15.48 9.86
C VAL A 456 3.25 15.59 9.89
N ILE A 457 2.61 15.31 8.75
CA ILE A 457 1.15 15.24 8.62
C ILE A 457 0.82 13.85 8.10
N VAL A 458 0.00 13.11 8.85
CA VAL A 458 -0.51 11.80 8.43
C VAL A 458 -2.00 11.91 8.17
N ARG A 459 -2.44 11.43 7.02
CA ARG A 459 -3.84 11.22 6.68
C ARG A 459 -4.05 9.76 6.29
N ALA A 460 -5.00 9.10 6.94
CA ALA A 460 -5.56 7.83 6.47
C ALA A 460 -6.93 8.10 5.83
N GLY A 461 -7.08 7.76 4.56
CA GLY A 461 -8.30 7.99 3.78
C GLY A 461 -8.98 6.71 3.32
N TRP A 462 -10.20 6.85 2.81
CA TRP A 462 -10.84 5.86 1.95
C TRP A 462 -11.54 6.58 0.79
N THR A 463 -10.83 7.56 0.23
CA THR A 463 -11.36 8.51 -0.74
C THR A 463 -11.78 7.82 -2.03
N ASN A 464 -13.01 8.09 -2.47
CA ASN A 464 -13.53 7.68 -3.77
C ASN A 464 -13.37 8.84 -4.77
N GLY A 465 -12.54 8.61 -5.78
CA GLY A 465 -12.11 9.61 -6.76
C GLY A 465 -10.88 10.38 -6.28
N GLU A 466 -9.73 10.18 -6.93
CA GLU A 466 -8.45 10.77 -6.49
C GLU A 466 -8.48 12.30 -6.39
N ALA A 467 -9.26 12.97 -7.26
CA ALA A 467 -9.42 14.42 -7.25
C ALA A 467 -10.35 14.95 -6.15
N ALA A 468 -11.01 14.08 -5.37
CA ALA A 468 -11.97 14.49 -4.35
C ALA A 468 -11.30 15.15 -3.14
N PHE A 469 -10.03 14.83 -2.85
CA PHE A 469 -9.27 15.42 -1.75
C PHE A 469 -8.14 16.28 -2.28
N ASP A 470 -8.26 17.61 -2.09
CA ASP A 470 -7.21 18.57 -2.46
C ASP A 470 -6.08 18.59 -1.43
N ILE A 471 -5.13 17.66 -1.58
CA ILE A 471 -3.98 17.55 -0.70
C ILE A 471 -3.15 18.84 -0.64
N ASN A 472 -3.00 19.58 -1.74
CA ASN A 472 -2.23 20.82 -1.77
C ASN A 472 -2.85 21.86 -0.84
N ARG A 473 -4.16 22.09 -0.96
CA ARG A 473 -4.89 23.01 -0.08
C ARG A 473 -4.83 22.58 1.39
N HIS A 474 -5.02 21.30 1.69
CA HIS A 474 -5.06 20.82 3.08
C HIS A 474 -3.69 20.90 3.76
N VAL A 475 -2.61 20.49 3.08
CA VAL A 475 -1.25 20.61 3.60
C VAL A 475 -0.91 22.09 3.82
N ALA A 476 -1.16 22.96 2.85
CA ALA A 476 -0.88 24.40 2.97
C ALA A 476 -1.65 25.03 4.14
N ALA A 477 -2.94 24.69 4.32
CA ALA A 477 -3.75 25.21 5.41
C ALA A 477 -3.24 24.77 6.79
N ILE A 478 -2.81 23.51 6.95
CA ILE A 478 -2.21 23.03 8.20
C ILE A 478 -0.89 23.76 8.46
N LEU A 479 -0.01 23.86 7.47
CA LEU A 479 1.29 24.54 7.64
C LEU A 479 1.14 26.03 7.97
N ALA A 480 0.14 26.71 7.39
CA ALA A 480 -0.16 28.12 7.66
C ALA A 480 -0.69 28.36 9.09
N ALA A 481 -1.26 27.34 9.73
CA ALA A 481 -1.70 27.41 11.12
C ALA A 481 -0.56 27.22 12.13
N LEU A 482 0.62 26.80 11.68
CA LEU A 482 1.78 26.48 12.51
C LEU A 482 2.88 27.54 12.33
N PRO A 483 3.70 27.81 13.36
CA PRO A 483 4.85 28.69 13.24
C PRO A 483 5.91 28.09 12.30
N GLU A 484 6.79 28.95 11.78
CA GLU A 484 8.01 28.51 11.09
C GLU A 484 9.04 28.01 12.10
N VAL A 485 9.94 27.11 11.67
CA VAL A 485 11.04 26.63 12.51
C VAL A 485 11.93 27.81 12.90
N GLY A 486 12.17 27.99 14.20
CA GLY A 486 13.09 29.01 14.73
C GLY A 486 12.44 30.32 15.21
N ALA A 487 11.11 30.43 15.25
CA ALA A 487 10.44 31.63 15.80
C ALA A 487 10.68 31.86 17.32
N GLU A 488 11.27 30.90 18.05
CA GLU A 488 11.50 31.00 19.49
C GLU A 488 12.94 30.79 20.01
N THR A 489 13.97 30.80 19.15
CA THR A 489 15.35 30.90 19.67
C THR A 489 16.19 31.87 18.87
N GLY A 490 16.87 32.79 19.56
CA GLY A 490 17.96 33.58 18.99
C GLY A 490 19.02 32.68 18.33
N PRO A 491 19.94 33.26 17.54
CA PRO A 491 20.61 32.57 16.45
C PRO A 491 21.38 31.33 16.92
N ALA A 492 20.83 30.15 16.62
CA ALA A 492 21.58 28.90 16.58
C ALA A 492 22.06 28.70 15.13
N ALA A 493 23.38 28.55 14.99
CA ALA A 493 24.06 28.48 13.71
C ALA A 493 23.60 27.27 12.88
N ALA A 494 23.33 27.51 11.60
CA ALA A 494 23.15 26.47 10.60
C ALA A 494 24.40 25.57 10.53
N PRO A 495 24.27 24.23 10.45
CA PRO A 495 25.39 23.39 10.09
C PRO A 495 25.79 23.68 8.63
N ALA A 496 27.10 23.78 8.40
CA ALA A 496 27.68 24.14 7.12
C ALA A 496 27.41 23.07 6.06
N ARG A 497 27.24 23.57 4.82
CA ARG A 497 26.92 22.86 3.57
C ARG A 497 27.92 21.77 3.19
#